data_AF-A0AA93HNQ5-F1
#
_entry.id   AF-A0AA93HNQ5-F1
#
_cell.length_a   1.000
_cell.length_b   1.000
_cell.length_c   1.000
_cell.angle_alpha   90.00
_cell.angle_beta   90.00
_cell.angle_gamma   90.00
#
_symmetry.space_group_name_H-M   'P 1'
#
loop_
_entity.id
_entity.type
_entity.pdbx_description
1 polymer ?
#
loop_
_entity_poly.entity_id
_entity_poly.type
_entity_poly.pdbx_seq_one_letter_code
_entity_poly.pdbx_strand_id
1 'polypeptide(L)'
;MGNAMAEDSDLQRPAPMALPPLPPVPDTAGQETGAASVELSRFRSELSELRSRMSEHRTDLSEFRTSLSQHRTDLSEHRTDLSGERTEMSMRRTGMSIQRTRMSADRTLMSVQRTSLSLIGFGFTLYQTFDKLHDMGTIRSSAAPRNFGAALIVLGILLLVGGISRHLQFAFQLRHVRAELKEAGLVHGEMDYPVSLTLITSILLLAIGVLAITGIVFHIEVFGA
;
A
#
# COMPACT_ATOMS: atom_id res chain seq x y z
N MET A 1 17.75 14.61 -1.57
CA MET A 1 18.58 13.92 -2.61
C MET A 1 19.84 14.73 -2.85
N GLY A 2 20.78 14.69 -1.92
CA GLY A 2 22.04 15.41 -2.04
C GLY A 2 22.90 15.10 -0.84
N ASN A 3 23.87 14.18 -1.01
CA ASN A 3 25.25 14.34 -0.54
C ASN A 3 26.13 13.10 -0.83
N ALA A 4 25.57 11.95 -1.21
CA ALA A 4 26.34 10.69 -1.30
C ALA A 4 27.35 10.60 -2.47
N MET A 5 27.48 11.62 -3.32
CA MET A 5 28.27 11.54 -4.56
C MET A 5 29.61 12.30 -4.49
N ALA A 6 29.99 12.83 -3.32
CA ALA A 6 31.23 13.59 -3.13
C ALA A 6 32.36 12.83 -2.40
N GLU A 7 32.08 11.70 -1.74
CA GLU A 7 33.06 11.00 -0.87
C GLU A 7 33.59 9.67 -1.45
N ASP A 8 33.18 9.26 -2.64
CA ASP A 8 33.66 8.00 -3.26
C ASP A 8 35.09 8.13 -3.85
N SER A 9 35.69 9.32 -3.77
CA SER A 9 37.04 9.59 -4.26
C SER A 9 38.14 9.18 -3.27
N ASP A 10 37.79 8.84 -2.02
CA ASP A 10 38.75 8.62 -0.92
C ASP A 10 39.03 7.15 -0.59
N LEU A 11 38.30 6.19 -1.19
CA LEU A 11 38.53 4.76 -0.98
C LEU A 11 39.54 4.18 -1.97
N GLN A 12 40.69 4.84 -2.13
CA GLN A 12 41.77 4.31 -2.94
C GLN A 12 42.63 3.35 -2.11
N ARG A 13 42.70 2.08 -2.53
CA ARG A 13 43.60 1.10 -1.89
C ARG A 13 45.05 1.64 -1.95
N PRO A 14 45.80 1.64 -0.84
CA PRO A 14 47.21 2.03 -0.86
C PRO A 14 48.00 1.12 -1.82
N ALA A 15 48.93 1.71 -2.57
CA ALA A 15 49.70 0.99 -3.57
C ALA A 15 50.53 -0.13 -2.92
N PRO A 16 50.71 -1.28 -3.58
CA PRO A 16 51.58 -2.33 -3.07
C PRO A 16 53.00 -1.79 -2.86
N MET A 17 53.53 -1.91 -1.64
CA MET A 17 54.88 -1.47 -1.33
C MET A 17 55.90 -2.39 -2.02
N ALA A 18 56.67 -1.85 -2.97
CA ALA A 18 57.84 -2.54 -3.53
C ALA A 18 59.00 -2.43 -2.53
N LEU A 19 59.32 -3.54 -1.86
CA LEU A 19 60.44 -3.56 -0.91
C LEU A 19 61.76 -3.54 -1.69
N PRO A 20 62.69 -2.62 -1.38
CA PRO A 20 64.05 -2.72 -1.91
C PRO A 20 64.69 -4.03 -1.42
N PRO A 21 65.63 -4.61 -2.20
CA PRO A 21 66.34 -5.81 -1.77
C PRO A 21 67.00 -5.57 -0.42
N LEU A 22 66.95 -6.57 0.47
CA LEU A 22 67.55 -6.47 1.79
C LEU A 22 69.02 -6.05 1.67
N PRO A 23 69.49 -5.11 2.49
CA PRO A 23 70.90 -4.76 2.47
C PRO A 23 71.74 -6.01 2.78
N PRO A 24 72.87 -6.21 2.07
CA PRO A 24 73.76 -7.33 2.34
C PRO A 24 74.34 -7.19 3.74
N VAL A 25 74.46 -8.31 4.46
CA VAL A 25 75.05 -8.33 5.80
C VAL A 25 76.51 -7.89 5.69
N PRO A 26 76.95 -6.86 6.42
CA PRO A 26 78.32 -6.36 6.30
C PRO A 26 79.32 -7.41 6.79
N ASP A 27 80.32 -7.71 5.96
CA ASP A 27 81.44 -8.60 6.32
C ASP A 27 82.51 -7.79 7.06
N THR A 28 82.43 -7.81 8.39
CA THR A 28 83.31 -7.05 9.28
C THR A 28 84.56 -7.84 9.70
N ALA A 29 84.77 -9.03 9.14
CA ALA A 29 85.90 -9.89 9.48
C ALA A 29 87.22 -9.28 8.96
N GLY A 30 88.01 -8.69 9.86
CA GLY A 30 89.36 -8.18 9.55
C GLY A 30 89.46 -6.67 9.29
N GLN A 31 88.39 -5.89 9.49
CA GLN A 31 88.41 -4.43 9.38
C GLN A 31 88.84 -3.73 10.69
N GLU A 32 89.35 -2.50 10.60
CA GLU A 32 89.65 -1.65 11.78
C GLU A 32 88.37 -1.41 12.63
N THR A 33 88.50 -1.44 13.96
CA THR A 33 87.35 -1.39 14.91
C THR A 33 86.43 -0.19 14.69
N GLY A 34 87.00 0.96 14.26
CA GLY A 34 86.24 2.16 13.92
C GLY A 34 85.41 2.01 12.65
N ALA A 35 85.98 1.46 11.57
CA ALA A 35 85.30 1.27 10.29
C ALA A 35 84.14 0.26 10.37
N ALA A 36 84.38 -0.88 11.04
CA ALA A 36 83.36 -1.91 11.26
C ALA A 36 82.15 -1.39 12.07
N SER A 37 82.39 -0.50 13.05
CA SER A 37 81.30 0.09 13.85
C SER A 37 80.40 1.03 13.05
N VAL A 38 80.97 1.79 12.11
CA VAL A 38 80.22 2.69 11.22
C VAL A 38 79.38 1.92 10.21
N GLU A 39 79.94 0.84 9.64
CA GLU A 39 79.24 -0.02 8.68
C GLU A 39 78.04 -0.74 9.32
N LEU A 40 78.23 -1.31 10.52
CA LEU A 40 77.14 -1.92 11.29
C LEU A 40 76.08 -0.89 11.72
N SER A 41 76.50 0.35 12.04
CA SER A 41 75.57 1.43 12.37
C SER A 41 74.71 1.84 11.16
N ARG A 42 75.28 1.88 9.95
CA ARG A 42 74.52 2.13 8.72
C ARG A 42 73.52 1.01 8.43
N PHE A 43 73.98 -0.25 8.48
CA PHE A 43 73.11 -1.41 8.28
C PHE A 43 71.93 -1.44 9.27
N ARG A 44 72.17 -1.13 10.55
CA ARG A 44 71.12 -1.03 11.56
C ARG A 44 70.14 0.11 11.27
N SER A 45 70.61 1.24 10.76
CA SER A 45 69.77 2.37 10.35
C SER A 45 68.86 2.01 9.17
N GLU A 46 69.40 1.34 8.15
CA GLU A 46 68.64 0.89 6.97
C GLU A 46 67.55 -0.13 7.33
N LEU A 47 67.87 -1.10 8.19
CA LEU A 47 66.87 -2.03 8.72
C LEU A 47 65.79 -1.33 9.56
N SER A 48 66.17 -0.30 10.33
CA SER A 48 65.22 0.50 11.11
C SER A 48 64.27 1.28 10.20
N GLU A 49 64.78 1.85 9.11
CA GLU A 49 63.97 2.56 8.10
C GLU A 49 63.00 1.61 7.38
N LEU A 50 63.48 0.43 6.95
CA LEU A 50 62.64 -0.59 6.30
C LEU A 50 61.51 -1.06 7.23
N ARG A 51 61.82 -1.28 8.52
CA ARG A 51 60.82 -1.65 9.53
C ARG A 51 59.80 -0.53 9.75
N SER A 52 60.24 0.72 9.76
CA SER A 52 59.35 1.88 9.88
C SER A 52 58.36 1.95 8.71
N ARG A 53 58.86 1.83 7.47
CA ARG A 53 58.02 1.81 6.25
C ARG A 53 57.00 0.68 6.26
N MET A 54 57.39 -0.52 6.67
CA MET A 54 56.46 -1.65 6.81
C MET A 54 55.41 -1.41 7.90
N SER A 55 55.77 -0.71 8.98
CA SER A 55 54.82 -0.33 10.03
C SER A 55 53.79 0.68 9.53
N GLU A 56 54.25 1.70 8.80
CA GLU A 56 53.40 2.72 8.16
C GLU A 56 52.42 2.07 7.18
N HIS A 57 52.91 1.23 6.26
CA HIS A 57 52.05 0.52 5.30
C HIS A 57 50.99 -0.37 5.97
N ARG A 58 51.33 -0.98 7.11
CA ARG A 58 50.37 -1.79 7.88
C ARG A 58 49.28 -0.91 8.51
N THR A 59 49.64 0.30 8.96
CA THR A 59 48.68 1.28 9.47
C THR A 59 47.75 1.73 8.34
N ASP A 60 48.28 2.13 7.19
CA ASP A 60 47.48 2.55 6.01
C ASP A 60 46.48 1.46 5.57
N LEU A 61 46.95 0.20 5.51
CA LEU A 61 46.06 -0.93 5.20
C LEU A 61 45.00 -1.17 6.27
N SER A 62 45.29 -0.86 7.53
CA SER A 62 44.34 -1.00 8.64
C SER A 62 43.29 0.11 8.61
N GLU A 63 43.69 1.34 8.30
CA GLU A 63 42.79 2.47 8.07
C GLU A 63 41.88 2.20 6.87
N PHE A 64 42.45 1.81 5.73
CA PHE A 64 41.67 1.45 4.53
C PHE A 64 40.64 0.33 4.81
N ARG A 65 41.01 -0.70 5.57
CA ARG A 65 40.06 -1.76 5.98
C ARG A 65 38.94 -1.24 6.87
N THR A 66 39.24 -0.28 7.75
CA THR A 66 38.26 0.33 8.65
C THR A 66 37.27 1.18 7.86
N SER A 67 37.75 2.01 6.93
CA SER A 67 36.90 2.82 6.04
C SER A 67 36.00 1.94 5.18
N LEU A 68 36.53 0.84 4.61
CA LEU A 68 35.70 -0.14 3.89
C LEU A 68 34.62 -0.78 4.77
N SER A 69 34.93 -1.04 6.04
CA SER A 69 33.97 -1.61 7.00
C SER A 69 32.85 -0.62 7.34
N GLN A 70 33.19 0.67 7.50
CA GLN A 70 32.20 1.73 7.71
C GLN A 70 31.30 1.86 6.48
N HIS A 71 31.89 1.97 5.28
CA HIS A 71 31.14 2.07 4.03
C HIS A 71 30.18 0.88 3.82
N ARG A 72 30.61 -0.35 4.19
CA ARG A 72 29.72 -1.53 4.14
C ARG A 72 28.56 -1.45 5.13
N THR A 73 28.78 -0.82 6.28
CA THR A 73 27.75 -0.60 7.30
C THR A 73 26.75 0.43 6.81
N ASP A 74 27.20 1.56 6.29
CA ASP A 74 26.35 2.62 5.73
C ASP A 74 25.48 2.10 4.58
N LEU A 75 26.05 1.29 3.67
CA LEU A 75 25.31 0.65 2.60
C LEU A 75 24.27 -0.34 3.14
N SER A 76 24.58 -1.05 4.23
CA SER A 76 23.63 -1.97 4.87
C SER A 76 22.47 -1.23 5.53
N GLU A 77 22.72 -0.09 6.18
CA GLU A 77 21.69 0.79 6.73
C GLU A 77 20.82 1.36 5.61
N HIS A 78 21.42 1.90 4.56
CA HIS A 78 20.68 2.45 3.42
C HIS A 78 19.80 1.38 2.75
N ARG A 79 20.28 0.14 2.62
CA ARG A 79 19.48 -0.98 2.12
C ARG A 79 18.28 -1.30 3.03
N THR A 80 18.45 -1.16 4.34
CA THR A 80 17.40 -1.42 5.33
C THR A 80 16.33 -0.33 5.25
N ASP A 81 16.72 0.93 5.14
CA ASP A 81 15.82 2.07 4.97
C ASP A 81 14.98 1.94 3.69
N LEU A 82 15.63 1.65 2.55
CA LEU A 82 14.94 1.43 1.28
C LEU A 82 13.96 0.25 1.35
N SER A 83 14.28 -0.80 2.11
CA SER A 83 13.37 -1.92 2.36
C SER A 83 12.15 -1.50 3.18
N GLY A 84 12.34 -0.63 4.17
CA GLY A 84 11.28 -0.01 4.95
C GLY A 84 10.34 0.83 4.08
N GLU A 85 10.89 1.75 3.30
CA GLU A 85 10.11 2.59 2.37
C GLU A 85 9.33 1.76 1.34
N ARG A 86 9.95 0.70 0.79
CA ARG A 86 9.28 -0.20 -0.15
C ARG A 86 8.07 -0.89 0.50
N THR A 87 8.20 -1.27 1.76
CA THR A 87 7.14 -1.90 2.53
C THR A 87 6.01 -0.90 2.76
N GLU A 88 6.33 0.34 3.19
CA GLU A 88 5.33 1.39 3.37
C GLU A 88 4.56 1.72 2.08
N MET A 89 5.28 1.87 0.96
CA MET A 89 4.67 2.10 -0.34
C MET A 89 3.75 0.96 -0.78
N SER A 90 4.12 -0.28 -0.45
CA SER A 90 3.26 -1.45 -0.67
C SER A 90 1.97 -1.37 0.15
N MET A 91 2.07 -1.03 1.45
CA MET A 91 0.92 -0.86 2.33
C MET A 91 -0.03 0.25 1.82
N ARG A 92 0.52 1.40 1.40
CA ARG A 92 -0.24 2.52 0.81
C ARG A 92 -0.97 2.10 -0.47
N ARG A 93 -0.32 1.32 -1.35
CA ARG A 93 -0.95 0.78 -2.57
C ARG A 93 -2.12 -0.15 -2.26
N THR A 94 -1.97 -1.01 -1.26
CA THR A 94 -3.03 -1.91 -0.79
C THR A 94 -4.22 -1.10 -0.25
N GLY A 95 -3.96 -0.08 0.58
CA GLY A 95 -4.99 0.83 1.08
C GLY A 95 -5.78 1.53 -0.04
N MET A 96 -5.09 2.07 -1.05
CA MET A 96 -5.74 2.68 -2.22
C MET A 96 -6.54 1.67 -3.05
N SER A 97 -6.08 0.42 -3.16
CA SER A 97 -6.80 -0.65 -3.85
C SER A 97 -8.13 -0.97 -3.16
N ILE A 98 -8.12 -1.07 -1.83
CA ILE A 98 -9.31 -1.27 -1.01
C ILE A 98 -10.33 -0.13 -1.22
N GLN A 99 -9.86 1.12 -1.24
CA GLN A 99 -10.73 2.29 -1.49
C GLN A 99 -11.36 2.25 -2.90
N ARG A 100 -10.61 1.83 -3.92
CA ARG A 100 -11.15 1.63 -5.27
C ARG A 100 -12.22 0.54 -5.31
N THR A 101 -12.00 -0.60 -4.65
CA THR A 101 -13.00 -1.68 -4.58
C THR A 101 -14.29 -1.21 -3.91
N ARG A 102 -14.18 -0.40 -2.83
CA ARG A 102 -15.35 0.23 -2.20
C ARG A 102 -16.11 1.14 -3.17
N MET A 103 -15.40 2.04 -3.86
CA MET A 103 -16.04 2.95 -4.82
C MET A 103 -16.76 2.18 -5.94
N SER A 104 -16.20 1.04 -6.38
CA SER A 104 -16.89 0.15 -7.32
C SER A 104 -18.17 -0.44 -6.73
N ALA A 105 -18.16 -0.88 -5.47
CA ALA A 105 -19.36 -1.36 -4.79
C ALA A 105 -20.44 -0.27 -4.63
N ASP A 106 -20.04 0.98 -4.35
CA ASP A 106 -20.94 2.14 -4.31
C ASP A 106 -21.59 2.39 -5.69
N ARG A 107 -20.82 2.30 -6.78
CA ARG A 107 -21.36 2.43 -8.14
C ARG A 107 -22.34 1.32 -8.49
N THR A 108 -22.06 0.08 -8.08
CA THR A 108 -23.00 -1.03 -8.26
C THR A 108 -24.31 -0.76 -7.51
N LEU A 109 -24.24 -0.26 -6.28
CA LEU A 109 -25.43 0.09 -5.51
C LEU A 109 -26.25 1.20 -6.20
N MET A 110 -25.60 2.25 -6.72
CA MET A 110 -26.29 3.29 -7.50
C MET A 110 -26.97 2.75 -8.76
N SER A 111 -26.34 1.78 -9.44
CA SER A 111 -26.94 1.11 -10.59
C SER A 111 -28.21 0.36 -10.19
N VAL A 112 -28.14 -0.41 -9.10
CA VAL A 112 -29.30 -1.16 -8.57
C VAL A 112 -30.42 -0.21 -8.13
N GLN A 113 -30.09 0.91 -7.48
CA GLN A 113 -31.07 1.94 -7.12
C GLN A 113 -31.84 2.43 -8.33
N ARG A 114 -31.14 2.77 -9.42
CA ARG A 114 -31.76 3.29 -10.64
C ARG A 114 -32.69 2.26 -11.28
N THR A 115 -32.24 1.02 -11.42
CA THR A 115 -33.05 -0.07 -11.96
C THR A 115 -34.29 -0.33 -11.10
N SER A 116 -34.12 -0.35 -9.78
CA SER A 116 -35.21 -0.57 -8.83
C SER A 116 -36.23 0.56 -8.87
N LEU A 117 -35.78 1.82 -8.92
CA LEU A 117 -36.67 2.98 -9.04
C LEU A 117 -37.45 2.99 -10.34
N SER A 118 -36.83 2.62 -11.47
CA SER A 118 -37.54 2.49 -12.75
C SER A 118 -38.62 1.41 -12.70
N LEU A 119 -38.33 0.25 -12.09
CA LEU A 119 -39.31 -0.83 -11.92
C LEU A 119 -40.46 -0.42 -10.99
N ILE A 120 -40.16 0.23 -9.87
CA ILE A 120 -41.16 0.72 -8.92
C ILE A 120 -42.03 1.80 -9.57
N GLY A 121 -41.42 2.81 -10.19
CA GLY A 121 -42.13 3.91 -10.82
C GLY A 121 -42.99 3.45 -12.00
N PHE A 122 -42.45 2.58 -12.86
CA PHE A 122 -43.23 2.00 -13.96
C PHE A 122 -44.36 1.10 -13.45
N GLY A 123 -44.08 0.24 -12.46
CA GLY A 123 -45.09 -0.62 -11.83
C GLY A 123 -46.22 0.18 -11.18
N PHE A 124 -45.90 1.31 -10.55
CA PHE A 124 -46.86 2.22 -9.94
C PHE A 124 -47.77 2.92 -10.97
N THR A 125 -47.18 3.49 -12.03
CA THR A 125 -47.96 4.09 -13.12
C THR A 125 -48.85 3.05 -13.81
N LEU A 126 -48.33 1.84 -14.02
CA LEU A 126 -49.09 0.74 -14.62
C LEU A 126 -50.27 0.33 -13.74
N TYR A 127 -50.02 0.15 -12.43
CA TYR A 127 -51.06 -0.16 -11.45
C TYR A 127 -52.19 0.87 -11.50
N GLN A 128 -51.87 2.16 -11.33
CA GLN A 128 -52.88 3.22 -11.29
C GLN A 128 -53.65 3.38 -12.60
N THR A 129 -52.98 3.25 -13.74
CA THR A 129 -53.64 3.39 -15.05
C THR A 129 -54.72 2.31 -15.22
N PHE A 130 -54.40 1.05 -14.90
CA PHE A 130 -55.37 -0.05 -15.00
C PHE A 130 -56.44 -0.03 -13.92
N ASP A 131 -56.13 0.52 -12.74
CA ASP A 131 -57.10 0.72 -11.66
C ASP A 131 -58.15 1.76 -12.08
N LYS A 132 -57.73 2.93 -12.56
CA LYS A 132 -58.64 3.98 -13.06
C LYS A 132 -59.47 3.54 -14.27
N LEU A 133 -58.90 2.77 -15.20
CA LEU A 133 -59.65 2.24 -16.35
C LEU A 133 -60.72 1.22 -15.95
N HIS A 134 -60.50 0.48 -14.86
CA HIS A 134 -61.49 -0.43 -14.30
C HIS A 134 -62.66 0.34 -13.66
N ASP A 135 -62.35 1.37 -12.89
CA ASP A 135 -63.35 2.20 -12.21
C ASP A 135 -64.27 2.93 -13.20
N MET A 136 -63.78 3.22 -14.40
CA MET A 136 -64.57 3.79 -15.51
C MET A 136 -65.47 2.77 -16.23
N GLY A 137 -65.46 1.49 -15.83
CA GLY A 137 -66.34 0.44 -16.36
C GLY A 137 -65.98 -0.08 -17.76
N THR A 138 -64.83 0.32 -18.31
CA THR A 138 -64.42 0.01 -19.69
C THR A 138 -63.89 -1.42 -19.87
N ILE A 139 -63.48 -2.09 -18.78
CA ILE A 139 -62.90 -3.45 -18.81
C ILE A 139 -63.51 -4.34 -17.72
N ARG A 140 -64.02 -5.52 -18.10
CA ARG A 140 -64.77 -6.44 -17.20
C ARG A 140 -63.89 -7.35 -16.33
N SER A 141 -62.57 -7.28 -16.50
CA SER A 141 -61.57 -8.00 -15.68
C SER A 141 -60.24 -7.23 -15.69
N SER A 142 -59.93 -6.51 -14.61
CA SER A 142 -58.69 -5.72 -14.45
C SER A 142 -57.70 -6.33 -13.43
N ALA A 143 -57.99 -7.53 -12.92
CA ALA A 143 -57.16 -8.16 -11.91
C ALA A 143 -55.75 -8.50 -12.43
N ALA A 144 -55.63 -9.00 -13.67
CA ALA A 144 -54.33 -9.44 -14.21
C ALA A 144 -53.33 -8.28 -14.46
N PRO A 145 -53.70 -7.16 -15.11
CA PRO A 145 -52.77 -6.04 -15.32
C PRO A 145 -52.38 -5.32 -14.04
N ARG A 146 -53.33 -5.16 -13.10
CA ARG A 146 -53.06 -4.53 -11.79
C ARG A 146 -52.07 -5.36 -10.96
N ASN A 147 -52.27 -6.68 -10.91
CA ASN A 147 -51.36 -7.59 -10.22
C ASN A 147 -49.97 -7.57 -10.86
N PHE A 148 -49.88 -7.37 -12.18
CA PHE A 148 -48.60 -7.23 -12.87
C PHE A 148 -47.85 -5.94 -12.47
N GLY A 149 -48.54 -4.80 -12.38
CA GLY A 149 -47.97 -3.56 -11.85
C GLY A 149 -47.48 -3.71 -10.40
N ALA A 150 -48.29 -4.34 -9.54
CA ALA A 150 -47.90 -4.66 -8.16
C ALA A 150 -46.67 -5.58 -8.09
N ALA A 151 -46.60 -6.59 -8.96
CA ALA A 151 -45.45 -7.50 -9.02
C ALA A 151 -44.14 -6.78 -9.40
N LEU A 152 -44.19 -5.80 -10.31
CA LEU A 152 -43.02 -4.99 -10.67
C LEU A 152 -42.53 -4.12 -9.52
N ILE A 153 -43.44 -3.57 -8.71
CA ILE A 153 -43.10 -2.82 -7.50
C ILE A 153 -42.41 -3.74 -6.50
N VAL A 154 -42.99 -4.92 -6.20
CA VAL A 154 -42.39 -5.91 -5.30
C VAL A 154 -41.00 -6.32 -5.80
N LEU A 155 -40.86 -6.58 -7.11
CA LEU A 155 -39.58 -6.95 -7.70
C LEU A 155 -38.53 -5.83 -7.53
N GLY A 156 -38.91 -4.57 -7.77
CA GLY A 156 -38.02 -3.42 -7.56
C GLY A 156 -37.61 -3.26 -6.10
N ILE A 157 -38.53 -3.45 -5.15
CA ILE A 157 -38.23 -3.45 -3.72
C ILE A 157 -37.27 -4.59 -3.37
N LEU A 158 -37.50 -5.81 -3.86
CA LEU A 158 -36.62 -6.97 -3.63
C LEU A 158 -35.22 -6.75 -4.19
N LEU A 159 -35.09 -6.17 -5.39
CA LEU A 159 -33.80 -5.81 -5.97
C LEU A 159 -33.07 -4.78 -5.11
N LEU A 160 -33.79 -3.78 -4.59
CA LEU A 160 -33.22 -2.75 -3.73
C LEU A 160 -32.74 -3.33 -2.39
N VAL A 161 -33.55 -4.19 -1.76
CA VAL A 161 -33.18 -4.93 -0.54
C VAL A 161 -31.95 -5.80 -0.79
N GLY A 162 -31.91 -6.53 -1.92
CA GLY A 162 -30.76 -7.33 -2.33
C GLY A 162 -29.50 -6.50 -2.58
N GLY A 163 -29.64 -5.31 -3.17
CA GLY A 163 -28.55 -4.36 -3.34
C GLY A 163 -27.97 -3.88 -2.01
N ILE A 164 -28.84 -3.51 -1.07
CA ILE A 164 -28.46 -3.08 0.28
C ILE A 164 -27.79 -4.22 1.04
N SER A 165 -28.37 -5.44 1.02
CA SER A 165 -27.82 -6.59 1.74
C SER A 165 -26.43 -6.96 1.22
N ARG A 166 -26.23 -7.00 -0.10
CA ARG A 166 -24.91 -7.21 -0.71
C ARG A 166 -23.91 -6.13 -0.31
N HIS A 167 -24.32 -4.86 -0.31
CA HIS A 167 -23.44 -3.76 0.07
C HIS A 167 -23.03 -3.84 1.54
N LEU A 168 -23.97 -4.19 2.43
CA LEU A 168 -23.69 -4.44 3.84
C LEU A 168 -22.76 -5.63 4.02
N GLN A 169 -23.01 -6.76 3.35
CA GLN A 169 -22.13 -7.93 3.38
C GLN A 169 -20.71 -7.58 2.94
N PHE A 170 -20.57 -6.83 1.85
CA PHE A 170 -19.28 -6.34 1.38
C PHE A 170 -18.59 -5.45 2.43
N ALA A 171 -19.33 -4.54 3.08
CA ALA A 171 -18.79 -3.70 4.14
C ALA A 171 -18.32 -4.52 5.36
N PHE A 172 -19.09 -5.55 5.76
CA PHE A 172 -18.69 -6.46 6.83
C PHE A 172 -17.46 -7.29 6.46
N GLN A 173 -17.42 -7.84 5.24
CA GLN A 173 -16.27 -8.61 4.76
C GLN A 173 -15.00 -7.76 4.72
N LEU A 174 -15.12 -6.51 4.29
CA LEU A 174 -14.00 -5.59 4.25
C LEU A 174 -13.47 -5.22 5.64
N ARG A 175 -14.36 -5.14 6.64
CA ARG A 175 -13.95 -4.93 8.04
C ARG A 175 -13.16 -6.10 8.59
N HIS A 176 -13.53 -7.35 8.27
CA HIS A 176 -12.79 -8.53 8.69
C HIS A 176 -11.41 -8.59 8.04
N VAL A 177 -11.35 -8.45 6.71
CA VAL A 177 -10.07 -8.42 5.98
C VAL A 177 -9.15 -7.31 6.50
N ARG A 178 -9.72 -6.14 6.83
CA ARG A 178 -8.91 -5.06 7.43
C ARG A 178 -8.45 -5.36 8.84
N ALA A 179 -9.27 -6.03 9.67
CA ALA A 179 -8.86 -6.43 11.00
C ALA A 179 -7.66 -7.38 10.94
N GLU A 180 -7.72 -8.39 10.07
CA GLU A 180 -6.61 -9.32 9.81
C GLU A 180 -5.37 -8.59 9.28
N LEU A 181 -5.52 -7.67 8.31
CA LEU A 181 -4.41 -6.89 7.77
C LEU A 181 -3.79 -5.92 8.79
N LYS A 182 -4.59 -5.40 9.72
CA LYS A 182 -4.12 -4.53 10.81
C LYS A 182 -3.39 -5.36 11.87
N GLU A 183 -3.91 -6.52 12.22
CA GLU A 183 -3.28 -7.47 13.15
C GLU A 183 -1.94 -7.97 12.61
N ALA A 184 -1.87 -8.25 11.31
CA ALA A 184 -0.64 -8.64 10.64
C ALA A 184 0.38 -7.49 10.46
N GLY A 185 0.06 -6.26 10.88
CA GLY A 185 0.93 -5.08 10.69
C GLY A 185 1.10 -4.68 9.23
N LEU A 186 0.24 -5.15 8.31
CA LEU A 186 0.34 -4.91 6.87
C LEU A 186 -0.36 -3.61 6.44
N VAL A 187 -1.12 -2.96 7.33
CA VAL A 187 -1.82 -1.70 7.05
C VAL A 187 -1.90 -0.82 8.30
N HIS A 188 -1.18 0.31 8.32
CA HIS A 188 -1.10 1.25 9.45
C HIS A 188 -1.87 2.57 9.22
N GLY A 189 -2.88 2.58 8.36
CA GLY A 189 -3.64 3.80 8.03
C GLY A 189 -4.90 3.97 8.88
N GLU A 190 -4.93 5.03 9.71
CA GLU A 190 -6.17 5.63 10.21
C GLU A 190 -6.87 6.34 9.05
N MET A 191 -7.76 5.64 8.36
CA MET A 191 -8.75 6.29 7.53
C MET A 191 -10.08 6.16 8.26
N ASP A 192 -10.60 7.28 8.74
CA ASP A 192 -11.98 7.35 9.21
C ASP A 192 -12.92 6.85 8.12
N TYR A 193 -13.86 6.00 8.51
CA TYR A 193 -14.83 5.38 7.59
C TYR A 193 -16.12 6.19 7.64
N PRO A 194 -16.31 7.23 6.80
CA PRO A 194 -17.62 7.86 6.72
C PRO A 194 -18.60 6.86 6.11
N VAL A 195 -19.79 6.80 6.70
CA VAL A 195 -20.93 6.06 6.18
C VAL A 195 -21.20 6.53 4.75
N SER A 196 -21.32 5.60 3.80
CA SER A 196 -21.55 5.99 2.40
C SER A 196 -22.91 6.66 2.27
N LEU A 197 -22.97 7.87 1.71
CA LEU A 197 -24.24 8.57 1.43
C LEU A 197 -25.18 7.71 0.57
N THR A 198 -24.62 6.85 -0.29
CA THR A 198 -25.36 5.90 -1.14
C THR A 198 -26.16 4.88 -0.34
N LEU A 199 -25.66 4.45 0.82
CA LEU A 199 -26.35 3.51 1.69
C LEU A 199 -27.54 4.20 2.36
N ILE A 200 -27.34 5.43 2.84
CA ILE A 200 -28.40 6.26 3.45
C ILE A 200 -29.52 6.50 2.42
N THR A 201 -29.16 6.93 1.20
CA THR A 201 -30.16 7.13 0.15
C THR A 201 -30.86 5.83 -0.23
N SER A 202 -30.16 4.69 -0.27
CA SER A 202 -30.80 3.38 -0.53
C SER A 202 -31.85 3.04 0.52
N ILE A 203 -31.55 3.25 1.80
CA ILE A 203 -32.49 2.98 2.91
C ILE A 203 -33.70 3.91 2.82
N LEU A 204 -33.49 5.19 2.52
CA LEU A 204 -34.58 6.14 2.33
C LEU A 204 -35.49 5.75 1.15
N LEU A 205 -34.90 5.37 0.01
CA LEU A 205 -35.66 4.90 -1.16
C LEU A 205 -36.41 3.60 -0.87
N LEU A 206 -35.83 2.71 -0.07
CA LEU A 206 -36.50 1.49 0.37
C LEU A 206 -37.71 1.82 1.24
N ALA A 207 -37.57 2.73 2.21
CA ALA A 207 -38.68 3.18 3.04
C ALA A 207 -39.82 3.78 2.18
N ILE A 208 -39.49 4.62 1.20
CA ILE A 208 -40.48 5.18 0.26
C ILE A 208 -41.17 4.07 -0.55
N GLY A 209 -40.41 3.11 -1.08
CA GLY A 209 -40.97 1.98 -1.84
C GLY A 209 -41.91 1.11 -1.00
N VAL A 210 -41.55 0.84 0.26
CA VAL A 210 -42.40 0.10 1.20
C VAL A 210 -43.66 0.90 1.57
N LEU A 211 -43.55 2.21 1.76
CA LEU A 211 -44.72 3.06 1.98
C LEU A 211 -45.66 3.05 0.78
N ALA A 212 -45.13 3.12 -0.44
CA ALA A 212 -45.92 3.08 -1.67
C ALA A 212 -46.72 1.76 -1.80
N ILE A 213 -46.08 0.61 -1.53
CA ILE A 213 -46.78 -0.67 -1.61
C ILE A 213 -47.81 -0.84 -0.49
N THR A 214 -47.50 -0.33 0.71
CA THR A 214 -48.44 -0.32 1.84
C THR A 214 -49.68 0.52 1.50
N GLY A 215 -49.50 1.71 0.92
CA GLY A 215 -50.61 2.54 0.45
C GLY A 215 -51.53 1.81 -0.55
N ILE A 216 -50.94 1.11 -1.52
CA ILE A 216 -51.70 0.29 -2.48
C ILE A 216 -52.51 -0.81 -1.78
N VAL A 217 -51.87 -1.58 -0.90
CA VAL A 217 -52.48 -2.75 -0.24
C VAL A 217 -53.60 -2.35 0.71
N PHE A 218 -53.43 -1.25 1.45
CA PHE A 218 -54.40 -0.80 2.44
C PHE A 218 -55.42 0.21 1.89
N HIS A 219 -55.36 0.55 0.60
CA HIS A 219 -56.16 1.62 -0.02
C HIS A 219 -56.09 2.94 0.77
N ILE A 220 -54.92 3.21 1.35
CA ILE A 220 -54.63 4.47 2.04
C ILE A 220 -54.05 5.40 0.99
N GLU A 221 -54.73 6.50 0.71
CA GLU A 221 -54.20 7.60 -0.12
C GLU A 221 -53.03 8.26 0.60
N VAL A 222 -51.84 7.64 0.51
CA VAL A 222 -50.60 8.20 1.08
C VAL A 222 -50.18 9.47 0.32
N PHE A 223 -50.60 9.60 -0.94
CA PHE A 223 -50.43 10.80 -1.76
C PHE A 223 -51.81 11.19 -2.29
N GLY A 224 -52.57 11.93 -1.48
CA GLY A 224 -53.91 12.39 -1.86
C GLY A 224 -53.89 13.30 -3.08
N ALA A 225 -54.72 12.96 -4.07
CA ALA A 225 -55.27 13.86 -5.09
C ALA A 225 -56.48 13.20 -5.76
#